data_AF-A0A0F9FXN0-F1
#
_entry.id   AF-A0A0F9FXN0-F1
#
_cell.length_a   1.000
_cell.length_b   1.000
_cell.length_c   1.000
_cell.angle_alpha   90.00
_cell.angle_beta   90.00
_cell.angle_gamma   90.00
#
_symmetry.space_group_name_H-M   'P 1'
#
loop_
_entity.id
_entity.type
_entity.pdbx_description
1 polymer ?
#
loop_
_entity_poly.entity_id
_entity_poly.type
_entity_poly.pdbx_seq_one_letter_code
_entity_poly.pdbx_strand_id
1 'polypeptide(L)'
;MDRVSDRLPAPSVLIFDWHGTLVDTHDAMFSAMEDTLPQFEELGLVEHLLLEHQCRNADDARLVRYIRIFRRLHPRILAERRVSRTDIFNAIFGDNKEARLIAHQAYNQAYRRYFGQVRPFQPGAYEYLCALRAMGIR
;
A
#
# COMPACT_ATOMS: atom_id res chain seq x y z
N MET A 1 -24.02 10.71 35.20
CA MET A 1 -23.17 9.52 35.02
C MET A 1 -24.00 8.53 34.24
N ASP A 2 -23.87 8.53 32.92
CA ASP A 2 -24.62 7.61 32.07
C ASP A 2 -24.07 6.20 32.27
N ARG A 3 -24.92 5.30 32.78
CA ARG A 3 -24.63 3.88 32.89
C ARG A 3 -24.48 3.33 31.47
N VAL A 4 -23.27 2.97 31.08
CA VAL A 4 -23.03 2.11 29.92
C VAL A 4 -23.84 0.84 30.18
N SER A 5 -24.79 0.53 29.29
CA SER A 5 -25.60 -0.69 29.36
C SER A 5 -24.69 -1.92 29.41
N ASP A 6 -24.84 -2.77 30.42
CA ASP A 6 -24.09 -4.03 30.60
C ASP A 6 -24.36 -5.07 29.49
N ARG A 7 -25.18 -4.74 28.49
CA ARG A 7 -25.46 -5.59 27.33
C ARG A 7 -25.23 -4.81 26.04
N LEU A 8 -24.02 -4.97 25.49
CA LEU A 8 -23.73 -4.58 24.12
C LEU A 8 -24.42 -5.59 23.18
N PRO A 9 -25.25 -5.12 22.23
CA PRO A 9 -25.88 -6.02 21.25
C PRO A 9 -24.81 -6.66 20.35
N ALA A 10 -25.01 -7.92 19.99
CA ALA A 10 -24.12 -8.60 19.04
C ALA A 10 -24.23 -7.94 17.64
N PRO A 11 -23.11 -7.80 16.91
CA PRO A 11 -23.14 -7.23 15.56
C PRO A 11 -23.89 -8.15 14.60
N SER A 12 -24.64 -7.56 13.67
CA SER A 12 -25.34 -8.30 12.60
C SER A 12 -24.60 -8.26 11.26
N VAL A 13 -23.60 -7.40 11.13
CA VAL A 13 -22.78 -7.20 9.93
C VAL A 13 -21.35 -6.82 10.35
N LEU A 14 -20.35 -7.40 9.69
CA LEU A 14 -18.95 -6.98 9.78
C LEU A 14 -18.39 -6.73 8.37
N ILE A 15 -17.83 -5.55 8.14
CA ILE A 15 -17.19 -5.20 6.87
C ILE A 15 -15.68 -5.23 7.09
N PHE A 16 -15.00 -6.06 6.31
CA PHE A 16 -13.55 -6.18 6.36
C PHE A 16 -12.94 -5.52 5.12
N ASP A 17 -11.85 -4.80 5.31
CA ASP A 17 -10.96 -4.49 4.20
C ASP A 17 -10.26 -5.78 3.73
N TRP A 18 -9.77 -5.78 2.50
CA TRP A 18 -9.04 -6.91 1.94
C TRP A 18 -7.55 -6.82 2.29
N HIS A 19 -6.91 -5.72 1.89
CA HIS A 19 -5.45 -5.56 1.87
C HIS A 19 -4.91 -5.28 3.28
N GLY A 20 -4.06 -6.18 3.80
CA GLY A 20 -3.50 -6.03 5.14
C GLY A 20 -4.52 -6.21 6.27
N THR A 21 -5.71 -6.73 5.96
CA THR A 21 -6.74 -7.11 6.93
C THR A 21 -7.05 -8.60 6.83
N LEU A 22 -7.65 -9.04 5.72
CA LEU A 22 -7.91 -10.47 5.48
C LEU A 22 -6.73 -11.14 4.80
N VAL A 23 -6.02 -10.39 3.97
CA VAL A 23 -5.01 -10.93 3.06
C VAL A 23 -3.69 -10.21 3.21
N ASP A 24 -2.62 -11.00 3.31
CA ASP A 24 -1.26 -10.48 3.20
C ASP A 24 -0.95 -10.16 1.74
N THR A 25 -1.14 -8.89 1.39
CA THR A 25 -0.74 -8.33 0.10
C THR A 25 0.52 -7.48 0.21
N HIS A 26 1.26 -7.61 1.30
CA HIS A 26 2.37 -6.72 1.58
C HIS A 26 3.51 -6.95 0.57
N ASP A 27 3.82 -8.22 0.28
CA ASP A 27 4.76 -8.61 -0.78
C ASP A 27 4.33 -8.15 -2.18
N ALA A 28 3.04 -8.25 -2.48
CA ALA A 28 2.50 -7.85 -3.77
C ALA A 28 2.70 -6.35 -4.02
N MET A 29 2.63 -5.52 -2.96
CA MET A 29 2.82 -4.07 -3.09
C MET A 29 4.25 -3.73 -3.49
N PHE A 30 5.26 -4.25 -2.78
CA PHE A 30 6.66 -3.98 -3.08
C PHE A 30 7.12 -4.61 -4.39
N SER A 31 6.63 -5.81 -4.71
CA SER A 31 6.93 -6.46 -6.00
C SER A 31 6.40 -5.64 -7.17
N ALA A 32 5.16 -5.16 -7.07
CA ALA A 32 4.59 -4.27 -8.07
C ALA A 32 5.35 -2.94 -8.17
N MET A 33 5.85 -2.39 -7.06
CA MET A 33 6.68 -1.19 -7.07
C MET A 33 8.03 -1.41 -7.79
N GLU A 34 8.71 -2.53 -7.54
CA GLU A 34 9.95 -2.90 -8.24
C GLU A 34 9.73 -3.03 -9.76
N ASP A 35 8.56 -3.51 -10.19
CA ASP A 35 8.16 -3.54 -11.61
C ASP A 35 7.80 -2.16 -12.18
N THR A 36 7.29 -1.26 -11.34
CA THR A 36 6.75 0.05 -11.76
C THR A 36 7.83 1.11 -11.92
N LEU A 37 8.76 1.20 -10.98
CA LEU A 37 9.76 2.28 -10.95
C LEU A 37 10.67 2.31 -12.19
N PRO A 38 11.08 1.18 -12.80
CA PRO A 38 11.82 1.20 -14.06
C PRO A 38 11.05 1.85 -15.22
N GLN A 39 9.72 1.73 -15.26
CA GLN A 39 8.87 2.30 -16.31
C GLN A 39 8.81 3.84 -16.25
N PHE A 40 9.28 4.46 -15.15
CA PHE A 40 9.20 5.92 -15.00
C PHE A 40 9.96 6.68 -16.07
N GLU A 41 11.00 6.10 -16.65
CA GLU A 41 11.77 6.71 -17.74
C GLU A 41 10.93 6.80 -19.02
N GLU A 42 10.34 5.69 -19.45
CA GLU A 42 9.47 5.64 -20.63
C GLU A 42 8.18 6.47 -20.45
N LEU A 43 7.69 6.58 -19.22
CA LEU A 43 6.50 7.36 -18.87
C LEU A 43 6.79 8.86 -18.64
N GLY A 44 8.04 9.31 -18.79
CA GLY A 44 8.43 10.72 -18.55
C GLY A 44 8.32 11.17 -17.09
N LEU A 45 8.11 10.26 -16.15
CA LEU A 45 7.86 10.56 -14.73
C LEU A 45 9.13 10.99 -13.98
N VAL A 46 10.30 10.70 -14.52
CA VAL A 46 11.60 11.09 -13.96
C VAL A 46 11.71 12.60 -13.75
N GLU A 47 11.27 13.36 -14.74
CA GLU A 47 11.37 14.82 -14.76
C GLU A 47 10.41 15.45 -13.75
N HIS A 48 9.35 14.73 -13.38
CA HIS A 48 8.33 15.16 -12.43
C HIS A 48 8.64 14.80 -10.98
N LEU A 49 9.72 14.05 -10.71
CA LEU A 49 10.17 13.79 -9.35
C LEU A 49 10.58 15.11 -8.68
N LEU A 50 10.22 15.30 -7.42
CA LEU A 50 10.62 16.46 -6.62
C LEU A 50 12.15 16.63 -6.57
N LEU A 51 12.61 17.85 -6.33
CA LEU A 51 14.00 18.10 -5.95
C LEU A 51 14.18 17.81 -4.45
N GLU A 52 15.39 17.47 -4.00
CA GLU A 52 15.60 17.09 -2.59
C GLU A 52 15.19 18.19 -1.60
N HIS A 53 15.39 19.46 -1.95
CA HIS A 53 15.03 20.60 -1.11
C HIS A 53 13.52 20.87 -1.04
N GLN A 54 12.72 20.27 -1.93
CA GLN A 54 11.25 20.38 -1.94
C GLN A 54 10.59 19.26 -1.12
N CYS A 55 11.38 18.28 -0.67
CA CYS A 55 10.88 17.16 0.10
C CYS A 55 10.53 17.58 1.53
N ARG A 56 9.52 16.93 2.13
CA ARG A 56 9.02 17.30 3.47
C ARG A 56 10.04 17.05 4.58
N ASN A 57 10.91 16.06 4.40
CA ASN A 57 11.92 15.65 5.37
C ASN A 57 13.12 14.98 4.66
N ALA A 58 14.15 14.65 5.43
CA ALA A 58 15.38 14.05 4.92
C ALA A 58 15.23 12.60 4.42
N ASP A 59 14.22 11.86 4.88
CA ASP A 59 13.93 10.50 4.40
C ASP A 59 13.28 10.56 3.01
N ASP A 60 12.31 11.46 2.80
CA ASP A 60 11.68 11.73 1.50
C ASP A 60 12.74 12.18 0.47
N ALA A 61 13.65 13.08 0.86
CA ALA A 61 14.75 13.51 0.01
C ALA A 61 15.67 12.35 -0.41
N ARG A 62 15.99 11.45 0.53
CA ARG A 62 16.79 10.25 0.25
C ARG A 62 16.04 9.28 -0.68
N LEU A 63 14.74 9.08 -0.47
CA LEU A 63 13.89 8.26 -1.32
C LEU A 63 13.88 8.77 -2.75
N VAL A 64 13.60 10.06 -2.93
CA VAL A 64 13.57 10.75 -4.22
C VAL A 64 14.90 10.60 -4.95
N ARG A 65 16.01 10.92 -4.27
CA ARG A 65 17.36 10.79 -4.84
C ARG A 65 17.66 9.37 -5.29
N TYR A 66 17.30 8.37 -4.46
CA TYR A 66 17.56 6.97 -4.77
C TYR A 66 16.74 6.50 -5.98
N ILE A 67 15.44 6.81 -6.03
CA ILE A 67 14.59 6.49 -7.17
C ILE A 67 15.06 7.21 -8.43
N ARG A 68 15.52 8.47 -8.31
CA ARG A 68 16.04 9.25 -9.43
C ARG A 68 17.25 8.60 -10.09
N ILE A 69 18.14 7.99 -9.31
CA ILE A 69 19.37 7.38 -9.81
C ILE A 69 19.14 5.93 -10.23
N PHE A 70 18.44 5.14 -9.42
CA PHE A 70 18.41 3.69 -9.56
C PHE A 70 17.10 3.13 -10.10
N ARG A 71 16.01 3.92 -10.12
CA ARG A 71 14.65 3.45 -10.47
C ARG A 71 14.19 2.25 -9.66
N ARG A 72 14.57 2.20 -8.39
CA ARG A 72 14.25 1.11 -7.45
C ARG A 72 13.97 1.67 -6.07
N LEU A 73 13.36 0.87 -5.21
CA LEU A 73 13.23 1.22 -3.80
C LEU A 73 14.55 0.96 -3.07
N HIS A 74 14.87 1.81 -2.10
CA HIS A 74 16.04 1.60 -1.27
C HIS A 74 15.92 0.26 -0.50
N PRO A 75 16.96 -0.59 -0.40
CA PRO A 75 16.87 -1.90 0.26
C PRO A 75 16.31 -1.85 1.68
N ARG A 76 16.61 -0.78 2.41
CA ARG A 76 16.04 -0.52 3.74
C ARG A 76 14.50 -0.44 3.75
N ILE A 77 13.89 0.17 2.74
CA ILE A 77 12.42 0.24 2.62
C ILE A 77 11.83 -1.14 2.35
N LEU A 78 12.49 -1.93 1.49
CA LEU A 78 12.11 -3.32 1.19
C LEU A 78 12.27 -4.25 2.40
N ALA A 79 13.23 -3.97 3.28
CA ALA A 79 13.45 -4.72 4.51
C ALA A 79 12.45 -4.32 5.61
N GLU A 80 12.24 -3.02 5.82
CA GLU A 80 11.40 -2.51 6.90
C GLU A 80 9.90 -2.68 6.62
N ARG A 81 9.47 -2.49 5.36
CA ARG A 81 8.07 -2.78 4.97
C ARG A 81 7.03 -1.97 5.75
N ARG A 82 7.31 -0.67 5.96
CA ARG A 82 6.48 0.22 6.79
C ARG A 82 5.82 1.37 6.05
N VAL A 83 6.04 1.48 4.74
CA VAL A 83 5.55 2.60 3.91
C VAL A 83 4.53 2.10 2.91
N SER A 84 3.45 2.87 2.71
CA SER A 84 2.46 2.55 1.69
C SER A 84 2.87 3.07 0.31
N ARG A 85 2.31 2.50 -0.76
CA ARG A 85 2.44 3.04 -2.12
C ARG A 85 2.05 4.52 -2.19
N THR A 86 0.96 4.90 -1.54
CA THR A 86 0.46 6.29 -1.54
C THR A 86 1.46 7.23 -0.88
N ASP A 87 2.09 6.80 0.21
CA ASP A 87 3.14 7.59 0.88
C ASP A 87 4.36 7.74 -0.02
N ILE A 88 4.79 6.67 -0.71
CA ILE A 88 5.89 6.73 -1.69
C ILE A 88 5.57 7.75 -2.79
N PHE A 89 4.39 7.66 -3.42
CA PHE A 89 4.02 8.56 -4.51
C PHE A 89 3.84 10.01 -4.06
N ASN A 90 3.29 10.23 -2.87
CA ASN A 90 3.20 11.58 -2.30
C ASN A 90 4.59 12.14 -1.97
N ALA A 91 5.51 11.31 -1.46
CA ALA A 91 6.87 11.72 -1.16
C ALA A 91 7.65 12.13 -2.42
N ILE A 92 7.44 11.43 -3.55
CA ILE A 92 8.24 11.68 -4.76
C ILE A 92 7.62 12.66 -5.76
N PHE A 93 6.30 12.84 -5.77
CA PHE A 93 5.61 13.76 -6.69
C PHE A 93 4.98 14.97 -6.00
N GLY A 94 4.87 14.98 -4.66
CA GLY A 94 4.23 16.04 -3.91
C GLY A 94 2.80 16.31 -4.41
N ASP A 95 2.55 17.54 -4.81
CA ASP A 95 1.23 17.98 -5.29
C ASP A 95 0.96 17.69 -6.76
N ASN A 96 1.94 17.17 -7.52
CA ASN A 96 1.76 16.84 -8.94
C ASN A 96 0.75 15.68 -9.11
N LYS A 97 -0.53 16.02 -9.30
CA LYS A 97 -1.64 15.06 -9.42
C LYS A 97 -1.56 14.24 -10.72
N GLU A 98 -1.09 14.86 -11.80
CA GLU A 98 -0.98 14.21 -13.11
C GLU A 98 0.08 13.11 -13.10
N ALA A 99 1.29 13.42 -12.61
CA ALA A 99 2.36 12.43 -12.47
C ALA A 99 1.95 11.29 -11.52
N ARG A 100 1.27 11.59 -10.41
CA ARG A 100 0.72 10.56 -9.51
C ARG A 100 -0.29 9.67 -10.21
N LEU A 101 -1.16 10.22 -11.04
CA LEU A 101 -2.17 9.45 -11.77
C LEU A 101 -1.51 8.46 -12.73
N ILE A 102 -0.54 8.90 -13.52
CA ILE A 102 0.20 8.05 -14.46
C ILE A 102 0.95 6.95 -13.69
N ALA A 103 1.65 7.31 -12.60
CA ALA A 103 2.34 6.35 -11.74
C ALA A 103 1.38 5.32 -11.12
N HIS A 104 0.19 5.74 -10.70
CA HIS A 104 -0.85 4.84 -10.20
C HIS A 104 -1.36 3.88 -11.27
N GLN A 105 -1.54 4.33 -12.52
CA GLN A 105 -1.97 3.47 -13.62
C GLN A 105 -0.94 2.40 -13.94
N ALA A 106 0.34 2.78 -14.08
CA ALA A 106 1.44 1.85 -14.29
C ALA A 106 1.56 0.84 -13.15
N TYR A 107 1.46 1.31 -11.90
CA TYR A 107 1.41 0.45 -10.73
C TYR A 107 0.26 -0.54 -10.77
N ASN A 108 -0.96 -0.09 -11.07
CA ASN A 108 -2.12 -0.96 -11.09
C ASN A 108 -1.97 -2.06 -12.16
N GLN A 109 -1.31 -1.76 -13.29
CA GLN A 109 -0.99 -2.75 -14.30
C GLN A 109 0.05 -3.76 -13.81
N ALA A 110 1.11 -3.33 -13.12
CA ALA A 110 2.11 -4.22 -12.53
C ALA A 110 1.51 -5.09 -11.41
N TYR A 111 0.69 -4.49 -10.54
CA TYR A 111 0.02 -5.15 -9.42
C TYR A 111 -0.88 -6.32 -9.86
N ARG A 112 -1.41 -6.27 -11.09
CA ARG A 112 -2.16 -7.39 -11.68
C ARG A 112 -1.35 -8.69 -11.78
N ARG A 113 -0.03 -8.66 -11.68
CA ARG A 113 0.79 -9.89 -11.68
C ARG A 113 0.86 -10.55 -10.31
N TYR A 114 0.52 -9.82 -9.24
CA TYR A 114 0.80 -10.23 -7.86
C TYR A 114 -0.45 -10.45 -7.00
N PHE A 115 -1.64 -9.96 -7.41
CA PHE A 115 -2.88 -10.12 -6.63
C PHE A 115 -3.39 -11.56 -6.49
N GLY A 116 -2.87 -12.51 -7.28
CA GLY A 116 -3.28 -13.92 -7.24
C GLY A 116 -2.49 -14.80 -6.28
N GLN A 117 -1.32 -14.36 -5.80
CA GLN A 117 -0.46 -15.13 -4.88
C GLN A 117 -0.71 -14.74 -3.42
N VAL A 118 -1.97 -14.76 -3.01
CA VAL A 118 -2.37 -14.20 -1.73
C VAL A 118 -2.51 -15.27 -0.64
N ARG A 119 -2.02 -14.94 0.56
CA ARG A 119 -2.12 -15.78 1.76
C ARG A 119 -2.97 -15.08 2.81
N PRO A 120 -3.63 -15.81 3.72
CA PRO A 120 -4.31 -15.20 4.87
C PRO A 120 -3.35 -14.29 5.63
N PHE A 121 -3.79 -13.08 6.00
CA PHE A 121 -2.97 -12.14 6.76
C PHE A 121 -2.58 -12.70 8.14
N GLN A 122 -3.52 -13.44 8.76
CA GLN A 122 -3.29 -14.17 9.99
C GLN A 122 -3.68 -15.65 9.81
N PRO A 123 -2.94 -16.58 10.44
CA PRO A 123 -3.38 -17.96 10.55
C PRO A 123 -4.76 -18.02 11.21
N GLY A 124 -5.66 -18.87 10.72
CA GLY A 124 -7.00 -19.00 11.29
C GLY A 124 -8.05 -18.03 10.74
N ALA A 125 -7.68 -17.07 9.89
CA ALA A 125 -8.61 -16.04 9.41
C ALA A 125 -9.83 -16.64 8.71
N TYR A 126 -9.66 -17.73 7.95
CA TYR A 126 -10.76 -18.41 7.29
C TYR A 126 -11.72 -19.05 8.30
N GLU A 127 -11.19 -19.69 9.34
CA GLU A 127 -11.93 -20.33 10.41
C GLU A 127 -12.74 -19.30 11.21
N TYR A 128 -12.16 -18.13 11.51
CA TYR A 128 -12.87 -17.02 12.14
C TYR A 128 -14.02 -16.51 11.28
N LEU A 129 -13.79 -16.29 9.98
CA LEU A 129 -14.86 -15.87 9.06
C LEU A 129 -15.98 -16.92 8.97
N CYS A 130 -15.63 -18.21 8.97
CA CYS A 130 -16.62 -19.29 8.98
C CYS A 130 -17.43 -19.31 10.29
N ALA A 131 -16.78 -19.10 11.43
CA ALA A 131 -17.45 -19.03 12.73
C ALA A 131 -18.41 -17.82 12.81
N LEU A 132 -17.99 -16.64 12.33
CA LEU A 132 -18.84 -15.45 12.24
C LEU A 132 -20.09 -15.73 11.39
N ARG A 133 -19.91 -16.36 10.23
CA ARG A 133 -21.02 -16.76 9.35
C ARG A 133 -21.95 -17.78 10.02
N ALA A 134 -21.40 -18.76 10.74
CA ALA A 134 -22.18 -19.76 11.47
C ALA A 134 -23.03 -19.14 12.60
N MET A 135 -22.58 -18.02 13.17
CA MET A 135 -23.33 -17.23 14.15
C MET A 135 -24.40 -16.30 13.53
N GLY A 136 -24.57 -16.33 12.19
CA GLY A 136 -25.55 -15.50 11.49
C GLY A 136 -25.11 -14.05 11.29
N ILE A 137 -23.82 -13.74 11.49
CA ILE A 137 -23.23 -12.43 11.19
C ILE A 137 -22.93 -12.36 9.69
N ARG A 138 -23.37 -11.29 9.04
CA ARG A 138 -23.13 -11.05 7.61
C ARG A 138 -21.78 -10.41 7.34
#